data_AF-A0A2M7DWK9-F1
#
_entry.id   AF-A0A2M7DWK9-F1
#
_cell.length_a   1.000
_cell.length_b   1.000
_cell.length_c   1.000
_cell.angle_alpha   90.00
_cell.angle_beta   90.00
_cell.angle_gamma   90.00
#
_symmetry.space_group_name_H-M   'P 1'
#
loop_
_entity.id
_entity.type
_entity.pdbx_description
1 polymer ?
#
loop_
_entity_poly.entity_id
_entity_poly.type
_entity_poly.pdbx_seq_one_letter_code
_entity_poly.pdbx_strand_id
1 'polypeptide(L)'
;IMLGIGRVIGETMAVMMITGNAAVIPHSFLQPVRTLTATIAAEMGESIRGSNHYYALFAVGIILFIITFIINFIADVFLHRIKK
;
A
#
# COMPACT_ATOMS: atom_id res chain seq x y z
N ILE A 1 -15.47 8.48 -16.81
CA ILE A 1 -14.75 7.28 -16.30
C ILE A 1 -13.25 7.55 -16.18
N MET A 2 -12.55 8.05 -17.21
CA MET A 2 -11.12 8.42 -17.10
C MET A 2 -10.79 9.51 -16.06
N LEU A 3 -11.63 10.55 -15.91
CA LEU A 3 -11.41 11.62 -14.91
C LEU A 3 -11.50 11.13 -13.44
N GLY A 4 -12.35 10.12 -13.16
CA GLY A 4 -12.48 9.56 -11.81
C GLY A 4 -11.29 8.70 -11.41
N ILE A 5 -10.78 7.89 -12.34
CA ILE A 5 -9.60 7.03 -12.13
C ILE A 5 -8.35 7.90 -11.86
N GLY A 6 -8.16 8.98 -12.61
CA GLY A 6 -7.04 9.91 -12.40
C GLY A 6 -7.06 10.58 -11.01
N ARG A 7 -8.25 10.90 -10.46
CA ARG A 7 -8.39 11.46 -9.12
C ARG A 7 -8.03 10.45 -8.03
N VAL A 8 -8.49 9.20 -8.16
CA VAL A 8 -8.18 8.12 -7.21
C VAL A 8 -6.67 7.78 -7.22
N ILE A 9 -6.04 7.80 -8.40
CA ILE A 9 -4.59 7.65 -8.54
C ILE A 9 -3.85 8.84 -7.94
N GLY A 10 -4.32 10.06 -8.18
CA GLY A 10 -3.73 11.28 -7.61
C GLY A 10 -3.80 11.30 -6.08
N GLU A 11 -4.90 10.84 -5.49
CA GLU A 11 -5.07 10.76 -4.03
C GLU A 11 -4.17 9.68 -3.41
N THR A 12 -3.98 8.54 -4.08
CA THR A 12 -3.06 7.47 -3.63
C THR A 12 -1.57 7.82 -3.82
N MET A 13 -1.21 8.55 -4.88
CA MET A 13 0.15 9.10 -5.06
C MET A 13 0.44 10.23 -4.08
N ALA A 14 -0.54 11.09 -3.77
CA ALA A 14 -0.39 12.14 -2.77
C ALA A 14 0.01 11.55 -1.41
N VAL A 15 -0.62 10.44 -0.98
CA VAL A 15 -0.25 9.76 0.28
C VAL A 15 1.21 9.33 0.29
N MET A 16 1.76 8.81 -0.82
CA MET A 16 3.19 8.46 -0.89
C MET A 16 4.10 9.70 -0.83
N MET A 17 3.73 10.79 -1.49
CA MET A 17 4.51 12.04 -1.46
C MET A 17 4.50 12.71 -0.09
N ILE A 18 3.38 12.65 0.65
CA ILE A 18 3.24 13.27 1.98
C ILE A 18 3.97 12.44 3.05
N THR A 19 3.99 11.11 2.90
CA THR A 19 4.63 10.22 3.88
C THR A 19 6.15 10.24 3.81
N GLY A 20 6.73 10.72 2.70
CA GLY A 20 8.16 11.01 2.55
C GLY A 20 9.05 9.79 2.26
N ASN A 21 8.53 8.56 2.37
CA ASN A 21 9.23 7.31 2.07
C ASN A 21 10.49 7.06 2.95
N ALA A 22 10.50 7.52 4.20
CA ALA A 22 11.60 7.25 5.13
C ALA A 22 11.45 5.85 5.75
N ALA A 23 12.41 4.95 5.51
CA ALA A 23 12.45 3.59 6.05
C ALA A 23 12.78 3.55 7.56
N VAL A 24 12.04 4.32 8.35
CA VAL A 24 12.16 4.45 9.79
C VAL A 24 10.87 3.95 10.41
N ILE A 25 10.95 3.16 11.47
CA ILE A 25 9.77 2.77 12.26
C ILE A 25 9.34 4.03 13.04
N PRO A 26 8.19 4.65 12.71
CA PRO A 26 7.78 5.87 13.38
C PRO A 26 7.38 5.54 14.82
N HIS A 27 8.02 6.18 15.78
CA HIS A 27 7.69 6.10 17.21
C HIS A 27 6.75 7.25 17.64
N SER A 28 6.43 8.18 16.73
CA SER A 28 5.54 9.33 16.95
C SER A 28 4.74 9.70 15.69
N PHE A 29 3.56 10.30 15.87
CA PHE A 29 2.62 10.67 14.79
C PHE A 29 3.16 11.69 13.78
N LEU A 30 4.21 12.46 14.13
CA LEU A 30 4.80 13.48 13.27
C LEU A 30 6.05 12.99 12.51
N GLN A 31 6.42 11.72 12.63
CA GLN A 31 7.58 11.18 11.94
C GLN A 31 7.20 10.71 10.53
N PRO A 32 8.10 10.90 9.54
CA PRO A 32 7.89 10.40 8.20
C PRO A 32 7.76 8.87 8.23
N VAL A 33 6.83 8.36 7.43
CA VAL A 33 6.45 6.95 7.44
C VAL A 33 6.75 6.36 6.07
N ARG A 34 7.24 5.13 6.01
CA ARG A 34 7.30 4.40 4.74
C ARG A 34 6.06 3.56 4.56
N THR A 35 5.37 3.73 3.43
CA THR A 35 4.26 2.84 3.10
C THR A 35 4.80 1.43 2.83
N LEU A 36 4.00 0.41 3.15
CA LEU A 36 4.36 -0.99 2.87
C LEU A 36 4.62 -1.21 1.37
N THR A 37 3.83 -0.57 0.50
CA THR A 37 4.02 -0.60 -0.96
C THR A 37 5.36 -0.01 -1.39
N ALA A 38 5.77 1.12 -0.81
CA ALA A 38 7.08 1.73 -1.11
C ALA A 38 8.24 0.89 -0.57
N THR A 39 8.04 0.18 0.55
CA THR A 39 9.01 -0.78 1.08
C THR A 39 9.24 -1.95 0.12
N ILE A 40 8.16 -2.57 -0.34
CA ILE A 40 8.20 -3.64 -1.33
C ILE A 40 8.86 -3.16 -2.62
N ALA A 41 8.45 -2.01 -3.15
CA ALA A 41 8.95 -1.50 -4.43
C ALA A 41 10.45 -1.17 -4.41
N ALA A 42 10.97 -0.58 -3.33
CA ALA A 42 12.38 -0.24 -3.26
C ALA A 42 13.26 -1.43 -2.88
N GLU A 43 12.84 -2.29 -1.94
CA GLU A 43 13.71 -3.34 -1.42
C GLU A 43 13.55 -4.70 -2.11
N MET A 44 12.41 -5.02 -2.75
CA MET A 44 12.31 -6.30 -3.48
C MET A 44 13.28 -6.34 -4.67
N GLY A 45 13.55 -5.21 -5.31
CA GLY A 45 14.50 -5.11 -6.42
C GLY A 45 15.96 -5.24 -5.99
N GLU A 46 16.29 -4.85 -4.77
CA GLU A 46 17.64 -4.87 -4.20
C GLU A 46 17.93 -6.15 -3.39
N SER A 47 16.89 -6.81 -2.87
CA SER A 47 17.04 -8.04 -2.08
C SER A 47 17.45 -9.25 -2.94
N ILE A 48 18.47 -9.99 -2.47
CA ILE A 48 18.90 -11.23 -3.10
C ILE A 48 17.78 -12.27 -2.97
N ARG A 49 17.33 -12.83 -4.11
CA ARG A 49 16.30 -13.86 -4.17
C ARG A 49 16.68 -15.04 -3.28
N GLY A 50 15.82 -15.38 -2.32
CA GLY A 50 16.04 -16.49 -1.36
C GLY A 50 16.68 -16.09 -0.02
N SER A 51 16.99 -14.81 0.20
CA SER A 51 17.40 -14.31 1.52
C SER A 51 16.22 -14.23 2.50
N ASN A 52 16.50 -14.28 3.81
CA ASN A 52 15.45 -14.13 4.84
C ASN A 52 14.69 -12.79 4.70
N HIS A 53 15.38 -11.75 4.21
CA HIS A 53 14.80 -10.44 3.92
C HIS A 53 13.79 -10.47 2.76
N TYR A 54 14.07 -11.26 1.72
CA TYR A 54 13.13 -11.47 0.60
C TYR A 54 11.81 -12.09 1.07
N TYR A 55 11.87 -13.09 1.96
CA TYR A 55 10.66 -13.69 2.54
C TYR A 55 9.89 -12.73 3.44
N ALA A 56 10.58 -11.86 4.18
CA ALA A 56 9.94 -10.81 4.97
C ALA A 56 9.19 -9.80 4.08
N LEU A 57 9.81 -9.33 3.00
CA LEU A 57 9.17 -8.44 2.02
C LEU A 57 7.97 -9.10 1.34
N PHE A 58 8.08 -10.40 1.04
CA PHE A 58 6.98 -11.16 0.47
C PHE A 58 5.80 -11.30 1.44
N ALA A 59 6.06 -11.57 2.72
CA ALA A 59 5.03 -11.62 3.76
C ALA A 59 4.32 -10.26 3.91
N VAL A 60 5.06 -9.15 3.87
CA VAL A 60 4.49 -7.79 3.86
C VAL A 60 3.60 -7.57 2.64
N GLY A 61 3.99 -8.08 1.47
CA GLY A 61 3.16 -8.04 0.26
C GLY A 61 1.84 -8.81 0.40
N ILE A 62 1.86 -9.97 1.04
CA ILE A 62 0.63 -10.74 1.33
C ILE A 62 -0.29 -9.96 2.26
N ILE A 63 0.25 -9.34 3.31
CA ILE A 63 -0.54 -8.52 4.25
C ILE A 63 -1.20 -7.36 3.50
N LEU A 64 -0.44 -6.66 2.65
CA LEU A 64 -0.97 -5.57 1.84
C LEU A 64 -2.10 -6.05 0.91
N PHE A 65 -1.90 -7.20 0.26
CA PHE A 65 -2.91 -7.81 -0.59
C PHE A 65 -4.19 -8.13 0.20
N ILE A 66 -4.10 -8.69 1.40
CA ILE A 66 -5.26 -8.98 2.26
C ILE A 66 -6.00 -7.69 2.63
N ILE A 67 -5.28 -6.62 3.00
CA ILE A 67 -5.88 -5.33 3.32
C ILE A 67 -6.62 -4.77 2.11
N THR A 68 -5.97 -4.75 0.94
CA THR A 68 -6.60 -4.28 -0.31
C THR A 68 -7.79 -5.16 -0.69
N PHE A 69 -7.71 -6.47 -0.51
CA PHE A 69 -8.79 -7.40 -0.77
C PHE A 69 -9.99 -7.12 0.14
N ILE A 70 -9.77 -6.93 1.45
CA ILE A 70 -10.83 -6.61 2.41
C ILE A 70 -11.49 -5.28 2.05
N ILE A 71 -10.70 -4.24 1.75
CA ILE A 71 -11.24 -2.92 1.36
C ILE A 71 -12.07 -3.03 0.08
N ASN A 72 -11.56 -3.72 -0.95
CA ASN A 72 -12.29 -3.92 -2.20
C ASN A 72 -13.54 -4.77 -1.99
N PHE A 73 -13.47 -5.81 -1.18
CA PHE A 73 -14.60 -6.67 -0.85
C PHE A 73 -15.70 -5.88 -0.13
N ILE A 74 -15.34 -5.08 0.88
CA ILE A 74 -16.29 -4.20 1.57
C ILE A 74 -16.90 -3.20 0.58
N ALA A 75 -16.08 -2.54 -0.24
CA ALA A 75 -16.57 -1.60 -1.24
C ALA A 75 -17.57 -2.25 -2.20
N ASP A 76 -17.29 -3.47 -2.66
CA ASP A 76 -18.17 -4.23 -3.56
C ASP A 76 -19.49 -4.61 -2.87
N VAL A 77 -19.46 -5.09 -1.62
CA VAL A 77 -20.68 -5.41 -0.84
C VAL A 77 -21.53 -4.17 -0.59
N PHE A 78 -20.91 -3.03 -0.25
CA PHE A 78 -21.63 -1.77 -0.04
C PHE A 78 -22.27 -1.25 -1.34
N LEU A 79 -21.56 -1.32 -2.47
CA LEU A 79 -22.10 -0.91 -3.77
C LEU A 79 -23.24 -1.81 -4.24
N HIS A 80 -23.17 -3.12 -4.00
CA HIS A 80 -24.26 -4.05 -4.28
C HIS A 80 -25.51 -3.76 -3.43
N ARG A 81 -25.36 -3.24 -2.19
CA ARG A 81 -26.49 -2.82 -1.36
C ARG A 81 -27.17 -1.54 -1.85
N ILE A 82 -26.42 -0.61 -2.44
CA ILE A 82 -26.95 0.70 -2.88
C ILE A 82 -27.67 0.61 -4.23
N LYS A 83 -27.36 -0.39 -5.06
CA LYS A 83 -28.03 -0.64 -6.34
C LYS A 83 -29.39 -1.37 -6.22
N LYS A 84 -29.86 -1.68 -5.01
CA LYS A 84 -31.16 -2.28 -4.75
C LYS A 84 -32.07 -1.28 -4.04
#